data_AF-A0A7S3C3D0-F1
#
_entry.id   AF-A0A7S3C3D0-F1
#
_cell.length_a   1.000
_cell.length_b   1.000
_cell.length_c   1.000
_cell.angle_alpha   90.00
_cell.angle_beta   90.00
_cell.angle_gamma   90.00
#
_symmetry.space_group_name_H-M   'P 1'
#
loop_
_entity.id
_entity.type
_entity.pdbx_description
1 polymer ?
#
loop_
_entity_poly.entity_id
_entity_poly.type
_entity_poly.pdbx_seq_one_letter_code
_entity_poly.pdbx_strand_id
1 'polypeptide(L)'
;MQGLGRWSASSEGDSDELRAFAVQQREEGTIHPSADDDYDTALSDAWGGPKRPRWHRAAMQQFPEQYREQHGRRALVTGGSGGIGFYVAKLLAAVGMVIVLPARPDLAHETIGAAAAIRAAVPGAVVEVP
;
A
#
# COMPACT_ATOMS: atom_id res chain seq x y z
N MET A 1 21.66 -44.72 -2.06
CA MET A 1 20.71 -44.15 -1.08
C MET A 1 21.41 -43.02 -0.35
N GLN A 2 21.20 -41.76 -0.76
CA GLN A 2 21.79 -40.58 -0.13
C GLN A 2 20.74 -39.93 0.78
N GLY A 3 21.14 -39.58 2.00
CA GLY A 3 20.26 -39.06 3.05
C GLY A 3 19.72 -37.68 2.72
N LEU A 4 18.40 -37.52 2.89
CA LEU A 4 17.72 -36.23 2.85
C LEU A 4 18.14 -35.40 4.07
N GLY A 5 18.95 -34.37 3.83
CA GLY A 5 19.27 -33.35 4.81
C GLY A 5 18.02 -32.62 5.26
N ARG A 6 17.77 -32.63 6.57
CA ARG A 6 16.71 -31.90 7.25
C ARG A 6 17.00 -30.41 7.12
N TRP A 7 16.16 -29.68 6.36
CA TRP A 7 16.20 -28.22 6.32
C TRP A 7 15.79 -27.67 7.70
N SER A 8 16.73 -27.03 8.38
CA SER A 8 16.47 -26.23 9.58
C SER A 8 16.17 -24.81 9.11
N ALA A 9 14.89 -24.45 9.06
CA ALA A 9 14.49 -23.06 8.94
C ALA A 9 14.85 -22.34 10.25
N SER A 10 15.95 -21.59 10.24
CA SER A 10 16.25 -20.62 11.30
C SER A 10 15.12 -19.59 11.30
N SER A 11 14.32 -19.55 12.37
CA SER A 11 13.18 -18.64 12.57
C SER A 11 13.62 -17.23 12.97
N GLU A 12 14.66 -16.69 12.34
CA GLU A 12 15.08 -15.31 12.54
C GLU A 12 14.26 -14.41 11.60
N GLY A 13 13.09 -13.98 12.05
CA GLY A 13 12.31 -12.99 11.31
C GLY A 13 10.87 -12.77 11.77
N ASP A 14 10.34 -13.59 12.67
CA ASP A 14 8.95 -13.47 13.12
C ASP A 14 8.88 -13.79 14.62
N SER A 15 9.48 -12.91 15.45
CA SER A 15 9.31 -13.02 16.90
C SER A 15 7.95 -12.43 17.29
N ASP A 16 7.29 -13.06 18.25
CA ASP A 16 6.00 -12.59 18.76
C ASP A 16 6.08 -11.14 19.30
N GLU A 17 7.28 -10.68 19.66
CA GLU A 17 7.57 -9.29 20.03
C GLU A 17 7.39 -8.32 18.87
N LEU A 18 7.81 -8.67 17.65
CA LEU A 18 7.60 -7.84 16.45
C LEU A 18 6.11 -7.76 16.10
N ARG A 19 5.36 -8.86 16.30
CA ARG A 19 3.90 -8.86 16.12
C ARG A 19 3.21 -8.01 17.17
N ALA A 20 3.59 -8.14 18.44
CA ALA A 20 3.04 -7.34 19.53
C ALA A 20 3.33 -5.85 19.34
N PHE A 21 4.54 -5.50 18.91
CA PHE A 21 4.93 -4.13 18.58
C PHE A 21 4.12 -3.57 17.40
N ALA A 22 3.93 -4.36 16.33
CA ALA A 22 3.10 -3.96 15.19
C ALA A 22 1.62 -3.81 15.55
N VAL A 23 1.11 -4.58 16.52
CA VAL A 23 -0.25 -4.42 17.06
C VAL A 23 -0.34 -3.14 17.89
N GLN A 24 0.58 -2.92 18.83
CA GLN A 24 0.62 -1.72 19.67
C GLN A 24 0.73 -0.45 18.83
N GLN A 25 1.61 -0.41 17.83
CA GLN A 25 1.74 0.74 16.93
C GLN A 25 0.48 1.01 16.11
N ARG A 26 -0.30 -0.02 15.75
CA ARG A 26 -1.61 0.14 15.10
C ARG A 26 -2.67 0.69 16.05
N GLU A 27 -2.65 0.25 17.30
CA GLU A 27 -3.62 0.65 18.32
C GLU A 27 -3.39 2.10 18.79
N GLU A 28 -2.13 2.55 18.85
CA GLU A 28 -1.78 3.90 19.32
C GLU A 28 -1.89 4.98 18.22
N GLY A 29 -2.11 4.61 16.96
CA GLY A 29 -2.31 5.53 15.83
C GLY A 29 -1.18 6.54 15.59
N THR A 30 0.02 6.29 16.15
CA THR A 30 1.01 7.34 16.38
C THR A 30 2.02 7.51 15.24
N ILE A 31 1.99 6.64 14.23
CA ILE A 31 2.90 6.74 13.09
C ILE A 31 2.09 6.60 11.81
N HIS A 32 1.32 7.64 11.49
CA HIS A 32 0.68 7.69 10.19
C HIS A 32 1.31 8.76 9.29
N PRO A 33 1.82 8.40 8.10
CA PRO A 33 2.51 9.31 7.16
C PRO A 33 1.63 10.40 6.54
N SER A 34 0.44 10.64 7.08
CA SER A 34 -0.55 11.55 6.50
C SER A 34 -0.18 13.01 6.77
N ALA A 35 0.73 13.56 5.95
CA ALA A 35 0.81 14.99 5.60
C ALA A 35 1.99 15.31 4.66
N ASP A 36 2.99 14.44 4.57
CA ASP A 36 4.25 14.77 3.90
C ASP A 36 4.26 14.44 2.40
N ASP A 37 5.03 15.24 1.63
CA ASP A 37 5.20 15.13 0.18
C ASP A 37 5.82 13.78 -0.30
N ASP A 38 6.22 12.91 0.63
CA ASP A 38 6.80 11.59 0.37
C ASP A 38 6.13 10.47 1.19
N TYR A 39 4.81 10.35 1.01
CA TYR A 39 3.97 9.33 1.66
C TYR A 39 4.48 7.89 1.46
N ASP A 40 5.06 7.58 0.29
CA ASP A 40 5.66 6.27 -0.01
C ASP A 40 6.84 5.98 0.94
N THR A 41 7.75 6.95 1.15
CA THR A 41 8.86 6.82 2.09
C THR A 41 8.37 6.75 3.51
N ALA A 42 7.40 7.59 3.89
CA ALA A 42 6.91 7.64 5.25
C ALA A 42 6.13 6.35 5.63
N LEU A 43 5.43 5.71 4.68
CA LEU A 43 4.90 4.34 4.85
C LEU A 43 6.03 3.32 5.06
N SER A 44 7.11 3.39 4.26
CA SER A 44 8.24 2.48 4.37
C SER A 44 8.99 2.62 5.68
N ASP A 45 9.08 3.84 6.22
CA ASP A 45 9.76 4.12 7.49
C ASP A 45 8.89 3.68 8.68
N ALA A 46 7.56 3.81 8.58
CA ALA A 46 6.61 3.39 9.62
C ALA A 46 6.41 1.87 9.68
N TRP A 47 6.20 1.23 8.53
CA TRP A 47 5.77 -0.18 8.45
C TRP A 47 6.88 -1.13 7.97
N GLY A 48 8.04 -0.60 7.65
CA GLY A 48 9.11 -1.33 6.98
C GLY A 48 8.83 -1.58 5.49
N GLY A 49 9.78 -2.23 4.83
CA GLY A 49 9.73 -2.51 3.39
C GLY A 49 10.66 -1.61 2.57
N PRO A 50 10.67 -1.76 1.24
CA PRO A 50 11.52 -0.98 0.37
C PRO A 50 10.94 0.42 0.14
N LYS A 51 11.73 1.47 0.37
CA LYS A 51 11.35 2.88 0.06
C LYS A 51 10.85 3.08 -1.37
N ARG A 52 11.33 2.24 -2.30
CA ARG A 52 10.87 2.19 -3.68
C ARG A 52 10.71 0.72 -4.09
N PRO A 53 9.49 0.21 -4.28
CA PRO A 53 9.31 -1.14 -4.76
C PRO A 53 9.94 -1.28 -6.16
N ARG A 54 10.85 -2.26 -6.31
CA ARG A 54 11.71 -2.44 -7.48
C ARG A 54 10.96 -2.35 -8.82
N TRP A 55 9.76 -2.93 -8.89
CA TRP A 55 8.98 -3.06 -10.12
C TRP A 55 7.86 -2.05 -10.25
N HIS A 56 7.63 -1.17 -9.26
CA HIS A 56 6.51 -0.24 -9.28
C HIS A 56 6.58 0.73 -10.47
N ARG A 57 7.77 1.28 -10.76
CA ARG A 57 7.95 2.16 -11.92
C ARG A 57 7.62 1.47 -13.25
N ALA A 58 8.09 0.24 -13.42
CA ALA A 58 7.80 -0.54 -14.64
C ALA A 58 6.31 -0.86 -14.75
N ALA A 59 5.68 -1.24 -13.63
CA ALA A 59 4.24 -1.49 -13.58
C ALA A 59 3.43 -0.23 -13.93
N MET A 60 3.81 0.95 -13.43
CA MET A 60 3.15 2.23 -13.76
C MET A 60 3.29 2.61 -15.25
N GLN A 61 4.22 2.02 -15.99
CA GLN A 61 4.35 2.23 -17.43
C GLN A 61 3.59 1.17 -18.23
N GLN A 62 3.72 -0.10 -17.85
CA GLN A 62 3.16 -1.23 -18.60
C GLN A 62 1.68 -1.44 -18.33
N PHE A 63 1.22 -1.26 -17.09
CA PHE A 63 -0.17 -1.50 -16.71
C PHE A 63 -1.12 -0.54 -17.43
N PRO A 64 -0.85 0.78 -17.49
CA PRO A 64 -1.71 1.66 -18.26
C PRO A 64 -1.73 1.33 -19.73
N GLU A 65 -0.62 0.91 -20.34
CA GLU A 65 -0.58 0.47 -21.74
C GLU A 65 -1.52 -0.72 -22.00
N GLN A 66 -1.50 -1.71 -21.11
CA GLN A 66 -2.26 -2.93 -21.29
C GLN A 66 -3.76 -2.76 -21.00
N TYR A 67 -4.12 -1.86 -20.08
CA TYR A 67 -5.48 -1.73 -19.55
C TYR A 67 -6.03 -0.31 -19.72
N ARG A 68 -5.70 0.40 -20.80
CA ARG A 68 -6.12 1.79 -21.07
C ARG A 68 -7.64 2.01 -20.92
N GLU A 69 -8.03 3.27 -20.67
CA GLU A 69 -9.40 3.80 -20.81
C GLU A 69 -10.48 3.11 -19.95
N GLN A 70 -10.20 2.85 -18.68
CA GLN A 70 -11.16 2.24 -17.74
C GLN A 70 -12.10 3.26 -17.09
N HIS A 71 -12.33 4.40 -17.74
CA HIS A 71 -13.23 5.44 -17.26
C HIS A 71 -14.64 4.92 -17.03
N GLY A 72 -15.33 5.46 -16.02
CA GLY A 72 -16.67 5.01 -15.62
C GLY A 72 -16.71 3.71 -14.82
N ARG A 73 -15.57 3.02 -14.65
CA ARG A 73 -15.46 1.86 -13.76
C ARG A 73 -15.00 2.31 -12.38
N ARG A 74 -15.39 1.53 -11.37
CA ARG A 74 -15.09 1.77 -9.95
C ARG A 74 -14.35 0.57 -9.37
N ALA A 75 -13.36 0.82 -8.51
CA ALA A 75 -12.60 -0.22 -7.84
C ALA A 75 -12.61 0.01 -6.33
N LEU A 76 -13.13 -0.95 -5.57
CA LEU A 76 -12.99 -0.99 -4.11
C LEU A 76 -11.65 -1.62 -3.76
N VAL A 77 -10.75 -0.87 -3.13
CA VAL A 77 -9.43 -1.38 -2.73
C VAL A 77 -9.35 -1.48 -1.21
N THR A 78 -9.62 -2.67 -0.70
CA THR A 78 -9.44 -2.95 0.74
C THR A 78 -7.95 -2.93 1.09
N GLY A 79 -7.63 -2.37 2.26
CA GLY A 79 -6.23 -2.15 2.65
C GLY A 79 -5.47 -1.17 1.73
N GLY A 80 -6.18 -0.31 1.00
CA GLY A 80 -5.57 0.65 0.08
C GLY A 80 -4.89 1.85 0.73
N SER A 81 -4.91 1.95 2.07
CA SER A 81 -4.17 2.98 2.81
C SER A 81 -2.67 2.71 2.92
N GLY A 82 -2.19 1.51 2.55
CA GLY A 82 -0.77 1.19 2.61
C GLY A 82 -0.40 -0.08 1.85
N GLY A 83 0.89 -0.44 1.94
CA GLY A 83 1.43 -1.68 1.37
C GLY A 83 1.06 -1.89 -0.11
N ILE A 84 0.79 -3.15 -0.49
CA ILE A 84 0.47 -3.53 -1.87
C ILE A 84 -0.81 -2.85 -2.37
N GLY A 85 -1.83 -2.75 -1.51
CA GLY A 85 -3.13 -2.16 -1.87
C GLY A 85 -2.99 -0.72 -2.34
N PHE A 86 -2.16 0.07 -1.67
CA PHE A 86 -1.87 1.45 -2.06
C PHE A 86 -1.20 1.57 -3.45
N TYR A 87 -0.23 0.72 -3.77
CA TYR A 87 0.40 0.72 -5.09
C TYR A 87 -0.54 0.21 -6.19
N VAL A 88 -1.40 -0.76 -5.88
CA VAL A 88 -2.44 -1.22 -6.80
C VAL A 88 -3.47 -0.12 -7.06
N ALA A 89 -3.86 0.65 -6.03
CA ALA A 89 -4.74 1.79 -6.18
C ALA A 89 -4.18 2.85 -7.14
N LYS A 90 -2.87 3.13 -7.09
CA LYS A 90 -2.19 4.02 -8.06
C LYS A 90 -2.28 3.49 -9.49
N LEU A 91 -2.06 2.19 -9.70
CA LEU A 91 -2.16 1.56 -11.03
C LEU A 91 -3.58 1.62 -11.60
N LEU A 92 -4.59 1.35 -10.77
CA LEU A 92 -6.01 1.41 -11.17
C LEU A 92 -6.45 2.86 -11.45
N ALA A 93 -5.97 3.82 -10.65
CA ALA A 93 -6.22 5.24 -10.90
C ALA A 93 -5.60 5.69 -12.22
N ALA A 94 -4.40 5.20 -12.56
CA ALA A 94 -3.68 5.57 -13.78
C ALA A 94 -4.38 5.12 -15.07
N VAL A 95 -5.29 4.14 -14.99
CA VAL A 95 -6.14 3.74 -16.13
C VAL A 95 -7.51 4.44 -16.13
N GLY A 96 -7.75 5.38 -15.22
CA GLY A 96 -8.94 6.22 -15.20
C GLY A 96 -10.12 5.68 -14.40
N MET A 97 -9.91 4.65 -13.57
CA MET A 97 -10.96 4.16 -12.66
C MET A 97 -11.19 5.13 -11.49
N VAL A 98 -12.41 5.13 -10.97
CA VAL A 98 -12.70 5.72 -9.66
C VAL A 98 -12.29 4.74 -8.56
N ILE A 99 -11.45 5.19 -7.63
CA ILE A 99 -10.95 4.36 -6.53
C ILE A 99 -11.77 4.64 -5.29
N VAL A 100 -12.32 3.60 -4.68
CA VAL A 100 -12.99 3.66 -3.38
C VAL A 100 -12.04 3.05 -2.34
N LEU A 101 -11.60 3.86 -1.39
CA LEU A 101 -10.71 3.46 -0.30
C LEU A 101 -11.50 3.45 1.01
N PRO A 102 -12.02 2.29 1.45
CA PRO A 102 -12.71 2.21 2.72
C PRO A 102 -11.71 2.35 3.87
N ALA A 103 -12.05 3.19 4.85
CA ALA A 103 -11.28 3.30 6.08
C ALA A 103 -11.67 2.21 7.08
N ARG A 104 -10.71 1.79 7.92
CA ARG A 104 -11.03 1.11 9.17
C ARG A 104 -11.58 2.15 10.16
N PRO A 105 -12.50 1.77 11.06
CA PRO A 105 -12.88 2.62 12.19
C PRO A 105 -11.62 3.13 12.90
N ASP A 106 -11.63 4.40 13.29
CA ASP A 106 -10.53 5.13 13.95
C ASP A 106 -9.26 5.39 13.11
N LEU A 107 -9.20 4.87 11.87
CA LEU A 107 -8.07 5.01 10.95
C LEU A 107 -8.43 5.78 9.66
N ALA A 108 -9.42 6.68 9.73
CA ALA A 108 -9.87 7.47 8.58
C ALA A 108 -8.77 8.43 8.06
N HIS A 109 -7.98 9.01 8.96
CA HIS A 109 -6.85 9.87 8.62
C HIS A 109 -5.83 9.15 7.74
N GLU A 110 -5.66 7.84 7.93
CA GLU A 110 -4.76 7.03 7.11
C GLU A 110 -5.14 7.05 5.64
N THR A 111 -6.44 6.83 5.45
CA THR A 111 -7.08 6.68 4.16
C THR A 111 -7.16 8.02 3.42
N ILE A 112 -7.33 9.11 4.16
CA ILE A 112 -7.25 10.48 3.63
C ILE A 112 -5.82 10.76 3.10
N GLY A 113 -4.79 10.39 3.87
CA GLY A 113 -3.39 10.52 3.44
C GLY A 113 -3.09 9.72 2.17
N ALA A 114 -3.53 8.46 2.11
CA ALA A 114 -3.37 7.62 0.92
C ALA A 114 -4.09 8.22 -0.30
N ALA A 115 -5.31 8.71 -0.12
CA ALA A 115 -6.06 9.35 -1.20
C ALA A 115 -5.37 10.61 -1.72
N ALA A 116 -4.77 11.42 -0.84
CA ALA A 116 -3.97 12.58 -1.24
C ALA A 116 -2.73 12.15 -2.05
N ALA A 117 -1.99 11.14 -1.58
CA ALA A 117 -0.80 10.63 -2.26
C ALA A 117 -1.12 10.02 -3.64
N ILE A 118 -2.25 9.31 -3.79
CA ILE A 118 -2.69 8.78 -5.10
C ILE A 118 -3.00 9.92 -6.07
N ARG A 119 -3.72 10.96 -5.62
CA ARG A 119 -4.05 12.13 -6.47
C ARG A 119 -2.80 12.91 -6.88
N ALA A 120 -1.80 13.00 -6.00
CA ALA A 120 -0.51 13.61 -6.31
C ALA A 120 0.27 12.78 -7.34
N ALA A 121 0.27 11.45 -7.21
CA ALA A 121 0.99 10.55 -8.09
C ALA A 121 0.33 10.38 -9.47
N VAL A 122 -1.00 10.50 -9.55
CA VAL A 122 -1.80 10.29 -10.76
C VAL A 122 -2.70 11.50 -11.00
N PRO A 123 -2.29 12.44 -11.86
CA PRO A 123 -3.10 13.60 -12.21
C PRO A 123 -4.48 13.19 -12.74
N GLY A 124 -5.53 13.80 -12.20
CA GLY A 124 -6.92 13.51 -12.58
C GLY A 124 -7.52 12.25 -11.92
N ALA A 125 -6.81 11.57 -11.03
CA ALA A 125 -7.36 10.45 -10.27
C ALA A 125 -8.58 10.88 -9.44
N VAL A 126 -9.66 10.10 -9.53
CA VAL A 126 -10.84 10.25 -8.68
C VAL A 126 -10.76 9.20 -7.58
N VAL A 127 -10.59 9.66 -6.34
CA VAL A 127 -10.52 8.80 -5.16
C VAL A 127 -11.63 9.21 -4.20
N GLU A 128 -12.38 8.24 -3.70
CA GLU A 128 -13.44 8.38 -2.72
C GLU A 128 -13.04 7.69 -1.42
N VAL A 129 -13.27 8.36 -0.30
CA VAL A 129 -13.05 7.85 1.05
C VAL A 129 -14.41 7.88 1.74
N PRO A 130 -15.14 6.74 1.81
CA PRO A 130 -16.46 6.67 2.44
C PRO A 130 -16.37 6.61 3.96
#